data_AF-A0A9P7Q9A5-F1
#
_entry.id   AF-A0A9P7Q9A5-F1
#
_cell.length_a   1.000
_cell.length_b   1.000
_cell.length_c   1.000
_cell.angle_alpha   90.00
_cell.angle_beta   90.00
_cell.angle_gamma   90.00
#
_symmetry.space_group_name_H-M   'P 1'
#
loop_
_entity.id
_entity.type
_entity.pdbx_description
1 polymer ?
#
loop_
_entity_poly.entity_id
_entity_poly.type
_entity_poly.pdbx_seq_one_letter_code
_entity_poly.pdbx_strand_id
1 'polypeptide(L)'
;MSDKIKTTITKCLFEATGNITFEEQNTIDQNELTKSSVILSNQNQWTAWIKLITSRAKSLKVWPKVKPGSNLPLLEEPTEPEVPSLSGHDSYAGIDEPTELRHLTVNGLKTYEKEMAHYRTRIESFKIKQHRYEQETKGLDILTNLIQS
;
A
#
# COMPACT_ATOMS: atom_id res chain seq x y z
N MET A 1 -4.51 -5.62 6.26
CA MET A 1 -3.57 -4.91 7.16
C MET A 1 -3.62 -3.41 6.93
N SER A 2 -3.59 -2.98 5.66
CA SER A 2 -3.69 -1.60 5.16
C SER A 2 -4.84 -0.76 5.74
N ASP A 3 -6.08 -1.27 5.77
CA ASP A 3 -7.24 -0.50 6.24
C ASP A 3 -7.21 -0.15 7.72
N LYS A 4 -6.72 -1.07 8.57
CA LYS A 4 -6.63 -0.83 10.03
C LYS A 4 -5.69 0.34 10.32
N ILE A 5 -4.57 0.44 9.60
CA ILE A 5 -3.58 1.52 9.77
C ILE A 5 -4.18 2.85 9.32
N LYS A 6 -4.88 2.87 8.17
CA LYS A 6 -5.58 4.07 7.70
C LYS A 6 -6.65 4.51 8.69
N THR A 7 -7.48 3.59 9.18
CA THR A 7 -8.51 3.89 10.19
C THR A 7 -7.90 4.46 11.46
N THR A 8 -6.80 3.89 11.97
CA THR A 8 -6.13 4.39 13.18
C THR A 8 -5.57 5.80 12.96
N ILE A 9 -4.85 6.05 11.86
CA ILE A 9 -4.28 7.37 11.58
C ILE A 9 -5.38 8.41 11.38
N THR A 10 -6.43 8.08 10.60
CA THR A 10 -7.55 8.99 10.37
C THR A 10 -8.35 9.24 11.65
N LYS A 11 -8.55 8.24 12.51
CA LYS A 11 -9.22 8.39 13.80
C LYS A 11 -8.42 9.30 14.75
N CYS A 12 -7.12 9.06 14.90
CA CYS A 12 -6.26 9.91 15.73
C CYS A 12 -6.20 11.35 15.20
N LEU A 13 -6.14 11.54 13.87
CA LEU A 13 -6.18 12.88 13.27
C LEU A 13 -7.56 13.55 13.40
N PHE A 14 -8.65 12.78 13.33
CA PHE A 14 -10.01 13.30 13.49
C PHE A 14 -10.28 13.72 14.93
N GLU A 15 -9.96 12.87 15.91
CA GLU A 15 -9.99 13.19 17.34
C GLU A 15 -9.12 14.42 17.66
N ALA A 16 -8.02 14.58 16.91
CA ALA A 16 -7.15 15.74 17.00
C ALA A 16 -7.68 17.03 16.36
N THR A 17 -8.58 16.94 15.40
CA THR A 17 -9.16 18.12 14.75
C THR A 17 -10.56 18.43 15.25
N GLY A 18 -11.18 17.50 15.99
CA GLY A 18 -12.60 17.48 16.32
C GLY A 18 -12.94 17.80 17.77
N ASN A 19 -12.37 18.86 18.34
CA ASN A 19 -12.93 19.51 19.54
C ASN A 19 -13.18 21.01 19.31
N ILE A 20 -13.71 21.32 18.13
CA ILE A 20 -14.56 22.50 17.92
C ILE A 20 -15.86 21.98 17.30
N THR A 21 -16.86 21.83 18.16
CA THR A 21 -18.29 21.59 17.92
C THR A 21 -18.69 20.33 17.13
N PHE A 22 -19.23 19.33 17.81
CA PHE A 22 -20.67 18.97 17.72
C PHE A 22 -21.01 17.91 18.77
N GLU A 23 -22.12 18.12 19.48
CA GLU A 23 -22.73 17.17 20.40
C GLU A 23 -23.13 15.89 19.65
N GLU A 24 -22.71 14.72 20.13
CA GLU A 24 -23.60 13.57 20.29
C GLU A 24 -22.92 12.47 21.12
N GLN A 25 -23.69 11.94 22.06
CA GLN A 25 -23.28 11.02 23.11
C GLN A 25 -22.99 9.63 22.55
N ASN A 26 -21.83 9.05 22.90
CA ASN A 26 -21.79 7.61 23.12
C ASN A 26 -20.70 7.23 24.13
N THR A 27 -21.16 6.67 25.25
CA THR A 27 -20.39 6.13 26.35
C THR A 27 -19.53 4.96 25.89
N ILE A 28 -18.25 5.21 25.65
CA ILE A 28 -17.22 4.18 25.64
C ILE A 28 -16.30 4.48 26.82
N ASP A 29 -16.22 3.49 27.71
CA ASP A 29 -15.47 3.46 28.95
C ASP A 29 -14.08 4.11 28.80
N GLN A 30 -13.90 5.28 29.44
CA GLN A 30 -12.68 6.09 29.38
C GLN A 30 -11.49 5.47 30.14
N ASN A 31 -11.64 4.28 30.72
CA ASN A 31 -10.66 3.71 31.64
C ASN A 31 -9.57 2.84 31.01
N GLU A 32 -9.68 2.43 29.73
CA GLU A 32 -8.63 1.62 29.08
C GLU A 32 -7.68 2.40 28.14
N LEU A 33 -7.95 3.68 27.88
CA LEU A 33 -7.12 4.52 27.00
C LEU A 33 -6.00 5.30 27.71
N THR A 34 -5.84 5.12 29.02
CA THR A 34 -4.93 5.93 29.86
C THR A 34 -3.47 5.45 29.86
N LYS A 35 -3.11 4.39 29.13
CA LYS A 35 -1.77 3.79 29.23
C LYS A 35 -0.70 4.35 28.29
N SER A 36 -0.98 5.43 27.55
CA SER A 36 0.05 6.17 26.79
C SER A 36 -0.29 7.66 26.62
N SER A 37 -0.78 8.33 27.65
CA SER A 37 -1.13 9.76 27.51
C SER A 37 0.12 10.64 27.57
N VAL A 38 0.70 10.93 26.41
CA VAL A 38 1.27 12.27 26.20
C VAL A 38 0.10 13.23 26.29
N ILE A 39 -0.14 13.80 27.47
CA ILE A 39 -1.22 14.76 27.69
C ILE A 39 -0.83 16.04 26.92
N LEU A 40 -1.31 16.17 25.68
CA LEU A 40 -1.31 17.41 24.92
C LEU A 40 -2.21 18.40 25.65
N SER A 41 -1.65 19.08 26.66
CA SER A 41 -2.39 19.74 27.73
C SER A 41 -2.78 21.18 27.40
N ASN A 42 -2.26 21.72 26.28
CA ASN A 42 -2.64 23.04 25.79
C ASN A 42 -2.77 23.07 24.25
N GLN A 43 -3.58 24.00 23.75
CA GLN A 43 -3.89 24.14 22.32
C GLN A 43 -2.65 24.40 21.45
N ASN A 44 -1.62 25.05 22.02
CA ASN A 44 -0.35 25.30 21.33
C ASN A 44 0.45 24.01 21.10
N GLN A 45 0.49 23.10 22.08
CA GLN A 45 1.10 21.77 21.97
C GLN A 45 0.36 20.91 20.96
N TRP A 46 -0.98 20.93 20.98
CA TRP A 46 -1.80 20.22 20.01
C TRP A 46 -1.54 20.68 18.57
N THR A 47 -1.49 22.01 18.37
CA THR A 47 -1.23 22.61 17.07
C THR A 47 0.17 22.29 16.56
N ALA A 48 1.19 22.32 17.44
CA ALA A 48 2.55 21.96 17.09
C ALA A 48 2.68 20.47 16.70
N TRP A 49 2.02 19.59 17.46
CA TRP A 49 2.00 18.14 17.18
C TRP A 49 1.31 17.81 15.85
N ILE A 50 0.16 18.41 15.56
CA ILE A 50 -0.51 18.23 14.27
C ILE A 50 0.30 18.79 13.11
N LYS A 51 0.99 19.93 13.29
CA LYS A 51 1.93 20.46 12.28
C LYS A 51 3.08 19.48 12.03
N LEU A 52 3.61 18.84 13.07
CA LEU A 52 4.66 17.84 12.94
C LEU A 52 4.19 16.63 12.13
N ILE A 53 3.04 16.03 12.50
CA ILE A 53 2.46 14.88 11.77
C ILE A 53 2.17 15.26 10.32
N THR A 54 1.56 16.41 10.09
CA THR A 54 1.23 16.89 8.74
C THR A 54 2.50 17.09 7.90
N SER A 55 3.53 17.72 8.48
CA SER A 55 4.81 17.94 7.81
C SER A 55 5.48 16.61 7.45
N ARG A 56 5.50 15.67 8.40
CA ARG A 56 6.07 14.34 8.19
C ARG A 56 5.32 13.56 7.12
N ALA A 57 3.99 13.59 7.14
CA ALA A 57 3.14 12.91 6.15
C ALA A 57 3.31 13.50 4.74
N LYS A 58 3.53 14.82 4.63
CA LYS A 58 3.83 15.47 3.35
C LYS A 58 5.21 15.06 2.82
N SER A 59 6.22 15.04 3.68
CA SER A 59 7.57 14.58 3.34
C SER A 59 7.59 13.12 2.85
N LEU A 60 6.77 12.27 3.46
CA LEU A 60 6.59 10.87 3.08
C LEU A 60 5.62 10.66 1.90
N LYS A 61 5.03 11.74 1.36
CA LYS A 61 4.08 11.74 0.23
C LYS A 61 2.78 10.95 0.47
N VAL A 62 2.46 10.63 1.72
CA VAL A 62 1.22 9.90 2.10
C VAL A 62 0.10 10.83 2.58
N TRP A 63 0.41 12.12 2.85
CA TRP A 63 -0.59 13.10 3.33
C TRP A 63 -1.91 13.12 2.54
N PRO A 64 -1.93 13.10 1.20
CA PRO A 64 -3.20 13.11 0.45
C PRO A 64 -4.13 11.95 0.82
N LYS A 65 -3.58 10.82 1.27
CA LYS A 65 -4.32 9.59 1.61
C LYS A 65 -4.73 9.51 3.07
N VAL A 66 -3.96 10.12 3.97
CA VAL A 66 -4.21 10.05 5.42
C VAL A 66 -4.88 11.30 5.99
N LYS A 67 -4.94 12.41 5.24
CA LYS A 67 -5.63 13.62 5.70
C LYS A 67 -7.09 13.32 6.06
N PRO A 68 -7.66 13.99 7.08
CA PRO A 68 -9.07 13.84 7.43
C PRO A 68 -9.98 14.05 6.20
N GLY A 69 -10.97 13.19 6.05
CA GLY A 69 -11.88 13.20 4.89
C GLY A 69 -11.28 12.69 3.58
N SER A 70 -10.09 12.07 3.59
CA SER A 70 -9.52 11.47 2.38
C SER A 70 -10.17 10.14 2.00
N ASN A 71 -10.72 10.11 0.79
CA ASN A 71 -11.22 8.89 0.15
C ASN A 71 -10.19 8.22 -0.77
N LEU A 72 -8.94 8.71 -0.80
CA LEU A 72 -7.91 8.10 -1.65
C LEU A 72 -7.52 6.71 -1.13
N PRO A 73 -7.51 5.68 -2.00
CA PRO A 73 -7.12 4.34 -1.60
C PRO A 73 -5.60 4.27 -1.35
N LEU A 74 -5.22 3.39 -0.44
CA LEU A 74 -3.84 2.95 -0.32
C LEU A 74 -3.47 2.10 -1.54
N LEU A 75 -2.19 2.07 -1.88
CA LEU A 75 -1.70 1.20 -2.93
C LEU A 75 -1.91 -0.24 -2.50
N GLU A 76 -2.47 -1.03 -3.41
CA GLU A 76 -2.54 -2.47 -3.25
C GLU A 76 -1.16 -3.08 -3.52
N GLU A 77 -0.88 -4.19 -2.83
CA GLU A 77 0.29 -4.99 -3.12
C GLU A 77 0.18 -5.52 -4.55
N PRO A 78 1.15 -5.23 -5.43
CA PRO A 78 1.09 -5.69 -6.79
C PRO A 78 1.26 -7.21 -6.84
N THR A 79 0.56 -7.86 -7.76
CA THR A 79 0.71 -9.29 -8.03
C THR A 79 1.86 -9.53 -9.00
N GLU A 80 2.70 -10.52 -8.70
CA GLU A 80 3.78 -10.93 -9.59
C GLU A 80 3.20 -11.50 -10.90
N PRO A 81 3.70 -11.07 -12.08
CA PRO A 81 3.29 -11.65 -13.35
C PRO A 81 3.65 -13.13 -13.45
N GLU A 82 2.78 -13.95 -14.01
CA GLU A 82 3.08 -15.34 -14.29
C GLU A 82 4.05 -15.49 -15.46
N VAL A 83 4.98 -16.43 -15.33
CA VAL A 83 5.92 -16.81 -16.39
C VAL A 83 5.15 -17.51 -17.51
N PRO A 84 5.35 -17.13 -18.78
CA PRO A 84 4.74 -17.84 -19.91
C PRO A 84 5.08 -19.33 -19.90
N SER A 85 4.07 -20.17 -20.11
CA SER A 85 4.26 -21.61 -20.24
C SER A 85 4.61 -21.98 -21.68
N LEU A 86 5.37 -23.06 -21.85
CA LEU A 86 5.57 -23.69 -23.15
C LEU A 86 4.31 -24.44 -23.61
N SER A 87 3.48 -24.89 -22.67
CA SER A 87 2.20 -25.55 -22.96
C SER A 87 1.27 -24.62 -23.75
N GLY A 88 0.58 -25.17 -24.74
CA GLY A 88 -0.30 -24.41 -25.65
C GLY A 88 0.39 -23.79 -26.87
N HIS A 89 1.70 -23.98 -27.04
CA HIS A 89 2.45 -23.57 -28.23
C HIS A 89 2.61 -24.71 -29.24
N ASP A 90 2.74 -24.37 -30.53
CA ASP A 90 2.91 -25.34 -31.61
C ASP A 90 4.17 -26.20 -31.41
N SER A 91 4.00 -27.49 -31.12
CA SER A 91 5.07 -28.48 -30.94
C SER A 91 5.28 -29.37 -32.17
N TYR A 92 6.44 -30.02 -32.25
CA TYR A 92 6.69 -31.05 -33.26
C TYR A 92 5.80 -32.28 -33.04
N ALA A 93 5.48 -33.00 -34.13
CA ALA A 93 4.68 -34.22 -34.07
C ALA A 93 5.32 -35.28 -33.15
N GLY A 94 4.48 -35.93 -32.32
CA GLY A 94 4.92 -36.87 -31.31
C GLY A 94 5.31 -36.25 -29.97
N ILE A 95 5.12 -34.94 -29.81
CA ILE A 95 5.29 -34.24 -28.53
C ILE A 95 3.94 -33.74 -28.03
N ASP A 96 3.38 -34.47 -27.07
CA ASP A 96 2.06 -34.16 -26.48
C ASP A 96 2.12 -32.92 -25.59
N GLU A 97 3.18 -32.74 -24.79
CA GLU A 97 3.38 -31.56 -23.95
C GLU A 97 4.82 -31.03 -24.07
N PRO A 98 5.03 -29.83 -24.64
CA PRO A 98 6.36 -29.26 -24.78
C PRO A 98 6.90 -28.79 -23.42
N THR A 99 7.87 -29.51 -22.89
CA THR A 99 8.62 -29.10 -21.68
C THR A 99 9.91 -28.32 -21.97
N GLU A 100 10.34 -28.27 -23.23
CA GLU A 100 11.58 -27.63 -23.64
C GLU A 100 11.40 -26.83 -24.93
N LEU A 101 12.22 -25.79 -25.13
CA LEU A 101 12.13 -24.93 -26.33
C LEU A 101 12.33 -25.70 -27.63
N ARG A 102 13.18 -26.73 -27.63
CA ARG A 102 13.42 -27.58 -28.81
C ARG A 102 12.21 -28.42 -29.21
N HIS A 103 11.24 -28.58 -28.32
CA HIS A 103 9.99 -29.28 -28.61
C HIS A 103 9.05 -28.42 -29.47
N LEU A 104 9.28 -27.11 -29.51
CA LEU A 104 8.47 -26.18 -30.28
C LEU A 104 8.91 -26.12 -31.73
N THR A 105 7.93 -26.01 -32.62
CA THR A 105 8.16 -25.64 -34.02
C THR A 105 8.71 -24.21 -34.11
N VAL A 106 9.20 -23.81 -35.29
CA VAL A 106 9.65 -22.44 -35.53
C VAL A 106 8.56 -21.40 -35.22
N ASN A 107 7.30 -21.71 -35.50
CA ASN A 107 6.18 -20.82 -35.19
C ASN A 107 5.89 -20.77 -33.69
N GLY A 108 5.87 -21.93 -33.02
CA GLY A 108 5.69 -22.03 -31.57
C GLY A 108 6.77 -21.26 -30.81
N LEU A 109 8.03 -21.40 -31.23
CA LEU A 109 9.15 -20.68 -30.64
C LEU A 109 9.01 -19.15 -30.79
N LYS A 110 8.63 -18.67 -31.98
CA LYS A 110 8.44 -17.24 -32.24
C LYS A 110 7.32 -16.64 -31.38
N THR A 111 6.22 -17.38 -31.20
CA THR A 111 5.12 -16.96 -30.32
C THR A 111 5.58 -16.89 -28.86
N TYR A 112 6.26 -17.93 -28.38
CA TYR A 112 6.79 -17.98 -27.03
C TYR A 112 7.81 -16.85 -26.74
N GLU A 113 8.71 -16.56 -27.69
CA GLU A 113 9.65 -15.44 -27.57
C GLU A 113 8.95 -14.08 -27.43
N LYS A 114 7.86 -13.88 -28.17
CA LYS A 114 7.04 -12.67 -28.06
C LYS A 114 6.36 -12.57 -26.69
N GLU A 115 5.81 -13.67 -26.19
CA GLU A 115 5.23 -13.72 -24.84
C GLU A 115 6.28 -13.45 -23.77
N MET A 116 7.48 -14.01 -23.91
CA MET A 116 8.59 -13.76 -23.01
C MET A 116 9.05 -12.30 -23.03
N ALA A 117 9.03 -11.66 -24.20
CA ALA A 117 9.29 -10.22 -24.31
C ALA A 117 8.23 -9.39 -23.56
N HIS A 118 6.95 -9.72 -23.72
CA HIS A 118 5.87 -9.08 -22.97
C HIS A 118 5.97 -9.32 -21.46
N TYR A 119 6.34 -10.54 -21.04
CA TYR A 119 6.58 -10.89 -19.64
C TYR A 119 7.68 -10.03 -19.03
N ARG A 120 8.82 -9.83 -19.71
CA ARG A 120 9.89 -8.93 -19.24
C ARG A 120 9.39 -7.51 -19.00
N THR A 121 8.58 -6.96 -19.90
CA THR A 121 7.97 -5.63 -19.71
C THR A 121 7.03 -5.61 -18.50
N ARG A 122 6.23 -6.66 -18.29
CA ARG A 122 5.35 -6.77 -17.11
C ARG A 122 6.16 -6.84 -15.81
N ILE A 123 7.29 -7.54 -15.79
CA ILE A 123 8.19 -7.62 -14.65
C ILE A 123 8.77 -6.25 -14.30
N GLU A 124 9.21 -5.47 -15.29
CA GLU A 124 9.71 -4.11 -15.01
C GLU A 124 8.60 -3.20 -14.46
N SER A 125 7.38 -3.30 -15.00
CA SER A 125 6.22 -2.58 -14.44
C SER A 125 5.91 -3.02 -13.00
N PHE A 126 5.98 -4.32 -12.73
CA PHE A 126 5.78 -4.90 -11.40
C PHE A 126 6.80 -4.34 -10.40
N LYS A 127 8.10 -4.35 -10.72
CA LYS A 127 9.16 -3.79 -9.85
C LYS A 127 8.89 -2.34 -9.48
N ILE A 128 8.46 -1.51 -10.43
CA ILE A 128 8.12 -0.10 -10.18
C ILE A 128 6.92 0.03 -9.25
N LYS A 129 5.88 -0.79 -9.46
CA LYS A 129 4.70 -0.82 -8.58
C LYS A 129 5.06 -1.27 -7.17
N GLN A 130 5.88 -2.33 -7.06
CA GLN A 130 6.33 -2.89 -5.80
C GLN A 130 7.12 -1.86 -5.00
N HIS A 131 8.06 -1.17 -5.65
CA HIS A 131 8.84 -0.12 -5.00
C HIS A 131 7.96 1.01 -4.45
N ARG A 132 6.93 1.43 -5.19
CA ARG A 132 5.99 2.46 -4.72
C ARG A 132 5.13 1.98 -3.55
N TYR A 133 4.66 0.74 -3.61
CA TYR A 133 3.91 0.10 -2.52
C TYR A 133 4.75 0.05 -1.23
N GLU A 134 6.03 -0.36 -1.33
CA GLU A 134 6.95 -0.39 -0.19
C GLU A 134 7.24 1.01 0.38
N GLN A 135 7.44 2.01 -0.47
CA GLN A 135 7.64 3.39 -0.01
C GLN A 135 6.43 3.92 0.76
N GLU A 136 5.22 3.68 0.25
CA GLU A 136 4.00 4.08 0.93
C GLU A 136 3.84 3.36 2.27
N THR A 137 4.04 2.03 2.29
CA THR A 137 3.90 1.21 3.50
C THR A 137 4.90 1.65 4.58
N LYS A 138 6.17 1.86 4.21
CA LYS A 138 7.20 2.40 5.12
C LYS A 138 6.83 3.80 5.62
N GLY A 139 6.29 4.65 4.75
CA GLY A 139 5.82 5.98 5.14
C GLY A 139 4.67 5.93 6.14
N LEU A 140 3.71 5.03 5.94
CA LEU A 140 2.61 4.82 6.89
C LEU A 140 3.12 4.27 8.23
N ASP A 141 4.04 3.31 8.22
CA ASP A 141 4.62 2.75 9.45
C ASP A 141 5.38 3.81 10.27
N ILE A 142 6.19 4.65 9.61
CA ILE A 142 6.86 5.79 10.27
C ILE A 142 5.84 6.75 10.90
N LEU A 143 4.72 7.03 10.22
CA LEU A 143 3.67 7.89 10.78
C LEU A 143 2.95 7.24 11.95
N THR A 144 2.64 5.94 11.85
CA THR A 144 2.02 5.20 12.95
C THR A 144 2.90 5.23 14.18
N ASN A 145 4.20 4.96 14.04
CA ASN A 145 5.15 5.04 15.14
C ASN A 145 5.25 6.45 15.74
N LEU A 146 5.22 7.51 14.92
CA LEU A 146 5.22 8.90 15.40
C LEU A 146 3.95 9.27 16.19
N ILE A 147 2.81 8.68 15.85
CA ILE A 147 1.53 8.95 16.54
C ILE A 147 1.44 8.13 17.83
N GLN A 148 2.01 6.92 17.85
CA GLN A 148 1.98 6.01 18.99
C GLN A 148 3.10 6.25 20.02
N SER A 149 4.16 6.98 19.65
CA SER A 149 5.24 7.42 20.56
C SER A 149 4.81 8.59 21.43
#